data_AF-A0A969IHW2-F1
#
_entry.id   AF-A0A969IHW2-F1
#
_cell.length_a   1.000
_cell.length_b   1.000
_cell.length_c   1.000
_cell.angle_alpha   90.00
_cell.angle_beta   90.00
_cell.angle_gamma   90.00
#
_symmetry.space_group_name_H-M   'P 1'
#
loop_
_entity.id
_entity.type
_entity.pdbx_description
1 polymer ?
#
loop_
_entity_poly.entity_id
_entity_poly.type
_entity_poly.pdbx_seq_one_letter_code
_entity_poly.pdbx_strand_id
1 'polypeptide(L)'
;MERFFESNPGFRSRIAHHIDFPDYGDDELLQIAELMLARSHYVLSETGRAALVNYIARRRQQPHFANARSIRNALDRARLHQANRLFESSNGPIDATTLSIIEAPDILASRVFANSDRGREQTQ
;
A
#
# COMPACT_ATOMS: atom_id res chain seq x y z
N MET A 1 -14.53 8.57 15.07
CA MET A 1 -14.45 8.84 16.53
C MET A 1 -15.72 9.47 17.10
N GLU A 2 -16.41 10.36 16.39
CA GLU A 2 -17.61 11.05 16.91
C GLU A 2 -18.73 10.14 17.41
N ARG A 3 -19.12 9.11 16.64
CA ARG A 3 -20.16 8.14 17.06
C ARG A 3 -19.84 7.40 18.37
N PHE A 4 -18.55 7.19 18.67
CA PHE A 4 -18.11 6.55 19.91
C PHE A 4 -18.30 7.47 21.12
N PHE A 5 -18.06 8.78 20.93
CA PHE A 5 -18.28 9.80 21.96
C PHE A 5 -19.76 10.09 22.20
N GLU A 6 -20.60 10.01 21.17
CA GLU A 6 -22.07 10.18 21.30
C GLU A 6 -22.70 9.05 22.13
N SER A 7 -22.16 7.84 22.05
CA SER A 7 -22.66 6.67 22.80
C SER A 7 -22.29 6.71 24.29
N ASN A 8 -21.30 7.53 24.69
CA ASN A 8 -20.83 7.63 26.08
C ASN A 8 -20.58 9.10 26.46
N PRO A 9 -21.63 9.85 26.87
CA PRO A 9 -21.54 11.30 27.10
C PRO A 9 -20.53 11.70 28.18
N GLY A 10 -20.23 10.82 29.15
CA GLY A 10 -19.22 11.07 30.19
C GLY A 10 -17.76 11.00 29.73
N PHE A 11 -17.47 10.53 28.51
CA PHE A 11 -16.10 10.46 28.00
C PHE A 11 -15.60 11.83 27.50
N ARG A 12 -16.47 12.64 26.90
CA ARG A 12 -16.10 13.99 26.43
C ARG A 12 -15.67 14.93 27.56
N SER A 13 -16.20 14.77 28.77
CA SER A 13 -15.81 15.61 29.91
C SER A 13 -14.50 15.17 30.58
N ARG A 14 -14.04 13.93 30.35
CA ARG A 14 -12.83 13.36 30.97
C ARG A 14 -11.60 13.39 30.05
N ILE A 15 -11.78 13.64 28.75
CA ILE A 15 -10.69 13.82 27.79
C ILE A 15 -10.47 15.31 27.58
N ALA A 16 -9.45 15.87 28.23
CA ALA A 16 -9.13 17.29 28.15
C ALA A 16 -8.46 17.70 26.84
N HIS A 17 -7.80 16.77 26.14
CA HIS A 17 -7.06 17.04 24.92
C HIS A 17 -7.48 16.09 23.80
N HIS A 18 -7.89 16.68 22.68
CA HIS A 18 -8.17 15.98 21.44
C HIS A 18 -6.97 16.18 20.52
N ILE A 19 -6.29 15.10 20.16
CA ILE A 19 -5.21 15.12 19.18
C ILE A 19 -5.75 14.45 17.92
N ASP A 20 -5.83 15.21 16.84
CA ASP A 20 -6.20 14.70 15.52
C ASP A 20 -4.96 14.12 14.85
N PHE A 21 -5.09 12.90 14.35
CA PHE A 21 -4.05 12.22 13.59
C PHE A 21 -4.48 12.18 12.12
N PRO A 22 -4.02 13.11 11.28
CA PRO A 22 -4.34 13.09 9.86
C PRO A 22 -3.72 11.86 9.18
N ASP A 23 -4.35 11.43 8.08
CA ASP A 23 -3.76 10.43 7.20
C ASP A 23 -2.50 10.98 6.54
N TYR A 24 -1.52 10.11 6.29
CA TYR A 24 -0.33 10.48 5.55
C TYR A 24 -0.66 10.85 4.09
N GLY A 25 0.14 11.77 3.55
CA GLY A 25 0.15 12.11 2.13
C GLY A 25 0.75 10.99 1.26
N ASP A 26 0.59 11.11 -0.06
CA ASP A 26 1.08 10.11 -1.02
C ASP A 26 2.61 9.96 -0.93
N ASP A 27 3.33 11.07 -0.86
CA ASP A 27 4.80 11.10 -0.77
C ASP A 27 5.30 10.50 0.55
N GLU A 28 4.60 10.75 1.65
CA GLU A 28 4.94 10.18 2.96
C GLU A 28 4.71 8.67 2.97
N LEU A 29 3.62 8.19 2.36
CA LEU A 29 3.35 6.76 2.22
C LEU A 29 4.36 6.07 1.32
N LEU A 30 4.83 6.74 0.27
CA LEU A 30 5.89 6.24 -0.60
C LEU A 30 7.23 6.12 0.16
N GLN A 31 7.61 7.13 0.93
CA GLN A 31 8.81 7.08 1.79
C GLN A 31 8.71 5.96 2.83
N ILE A 32 7.54 5.80 3.46
CA ILE A 32 7.29 4.68 4.38
C ILE A 32 7.47 3.34 3.67
N ALA A 33 6.99 3.21 2.43
CA ALA A 33 7.14 1.98 1.66
C ALA A 33 8.60 1.67 1.34
N GLU A 34 9.35 2.67 0.86
CA GLU A 34 10.78 2.55 0.55
C GLU A 34 11.59 2.17 1.80
N LEU A 35 11.28 2.77 2.96
CA LEU A 35 11.91 2.40 4.24
C LEU A 35 11.60 0.96 4.66
N MET A 36 10.37 0.47 4.44
CA MET A 36 10.01 -0.92 4.75
C MET A 36 10.73 -1.91 3.84
N LEU A 37 10.87 -1.59 2.55
CA LEU A 37 11.60 -2.41 1.59
C LEU A 37 13.10 -2.43 1.89
N ALA A 38 13.70 -1.29 2.17
CA ALA A 38 15.12 -1.19 2.52
C ALA A 38 15.47 -2.06 3.74
N ARG A 39 14.62 -2.05 4.78
CA ARG A 39 14.78 -2.92 5.97
C ARG A 39 14.69 -4.42 5.66
N SER A 40 14.03 -4.77 4.56
CA SER A 40 13.85 -6.14 4.10
C SER A 40 14.81 -6.52 2.97
N HIS A 41 15.78 -5.65 2.66
CA HIS A 41 16.72 -5.80 1.53
C HIS A 41 16.06 -5.92 0.15
N TYR A 42 14.93 -5.23 -0.04
CA TYR A 42 14.28 -5.06 -1.34
C TYR A 42 14.45 -3.64 -1.85
N VAL A 43 14.44 -3.50 -3.17
CA VAL A 43 14.37 -2.23 -3.88
C VAL A 43 13.28 -2.27 -4.94
N LEU A 44 12.71 -1.12 -5.27
CA LEU A 44 11.80 -0.99 -6.40
C LEU A 44 12.62 -0.66 -7.64
N SER A 45 12.28 -1.27 -8.78
CA SER A 45 12.70 -0.73 -10.06
C SER A 45 12.01 0.61 -10.31
N GLU A 46 12.50 1.39 -11.28
CA GLU A 46 11.87 2.66 -11.65
C GLU A 46 10.39 2.48 -12.03
N THR A 47 10.09 1.41 -12.76
CA THR A 47 8.71 1.08 -13.14
C THR A 47 7.89 0.58 -11.94
N GLY A 48 8.50 -0.20 -11.04
CA GLY A 48 7.89 -0.62 -9.78
C GLY A 48 7.52 0.56 -8.89
N ARG A 49 8.41 1.57 -8.81
CA ARG A 49 8.17 2.80 -8.06
C ARG A 49 6.99 3.59 -8.63
N ALA A 50 6.94 3.79 -9.95
CA ALA A 50 5.81 4.44 -10.61
C ALA A 50 4.49 3.68 -10.39
N ALA A 51 4.53 2.34 -10.45
CA ALA A 51 3.36 1.51 -10.16
C ALA A 51 2.88 1.66 -8.71
N LEU A 52 3.80 1.76 -7.75
CA LEU A 52 3.48 1.97 -6.33
C LEU A 52 2.84 3.33 -6.07
N VAL A 53 3.32 4.39 -6.72
CA VAL A 53 2.70 5.73 -6.62
C VAL A 53 1.24 5.68 -7.08
N ASN A 54 0.97 5.06 -8.22
CA ASN A 54 -0.39 4.87 -8.73
C ASN A 54 -1.24 4.00 -7.78
N TYR A 55 -0.65 2.94 -7.21
CA TYR A 55 -1.30 2.10 -6.21
C TYR A 55 -1.72 2.92 -4.98
N ILE A 56 -0.84 3.75 -4.43
CA ILE A 56 -1.10 4.58 -3.24
C ILE A 56 -2.28 5.52 -3.50
N ALA A 57 -2.22 6.27 -4.61
CA ALA A 57 -3.27 7.21 -4.99
C ALA A 57 -4.65 6.54 -5.08
N ARG A 58 -4.72 5.33 -5.68
CA ARG A 58 -5.97 4.56 -5.79
C ARG A 58 -6.40 3.98 -4.44
N ARG A 59 -5.48 3.41 -3.67
CA ARG A 59 -5.80 2.68 -2.43
C ARG A 59 -6.30 3.61 -1.33
N ARG A 60 -5.83 4.86 -1.28
CA ARG A 60 -6.33 5.89 -0.33
C ARG A 60 -7.80 6.21 -0.52
N GLN A 61 -8.31 6.15 -1.75
CA GLN A 61 -9.72 6.43 -2.07
C GLN A 61 -10.65 5.23 -1.82
N GLN A 62 -10.10 4.08 -1.42
CA GLN A 62 -10.89 2.86 -1.22
C GLN A 62 -11.28 2.66 0.26
N PRO A 63 -12.35 1.91 0.54
CA PRO A 63 -12.77 1.60 1.90
C PRO A 63 -11.67 0.94 2.73
N HIS A 64 -11.70 1.20 4.04
CA HIS A 64 -10.80 0.63 5.03
C HIS A 64 -9.32 0.90 4.74
N PHE A 65 -8.99 2.08 4.19
CA PHE A 65 -7.62 2.55 4.16
C PHE A 65 -7.10 2.72 5.60
N ALA A 66 -5.87 2.26 5.84
CA ALA A 66 -5.28 2.16 7.17
C ALA A 66 -3.82 2.63 7.17
N ASN A 67 -3.51 3.69 6.41
CA ASN A 67 -2.17 4.30 6.35
C ASN A 67 -1.06 3.27 6.11
N ALA A 68 0.03 3.34 6.87
CA ALA A 68 1.19 2.46 6.79
C ALA A 68 0.85 0.96 6.85
N ARG A 69 -0.26 0.56 7.49
CA ARG A 69 -0.72 -0.84 7.50
C ARG A 69 -1.18 -1.28 6.11
N SER A 70 -1.87 -0.41 5.37
CA SER A 70 -2.26 -0.71 3.99
C SER A 70 -1.04 -0.85 3.09
N ILE A 71 -0.02 0.01 3.28
CA ILE A 71 1.25 -0.07 2.56
C ILE A 71 1.98 -1.39 2.84
N ARG A 72 2.16 -1.76 4.11
CA ARG A 72 2.78 -3.04 4.49
C ARG A 72 2.10 -4.22 3.82
N ASN A 73 0.77 -4.29 3.90
CA ASN A 73 -0.02 -5.36 3.27
C ASN A 73 0.12 -5.37 1.74
N ALA A 74 0.35 -4.21 1.10
CA ALA A 74 0.60 -4.13 -0.33
C ALA A 74 1.98 -4.68 -0.69
N LEU A 75 3.01 -4.29 0.07
CA LEU A 75 4.38 -4.78 -0.11
C LEU A 75 4.49 -6.29 0.14
N ASP A 76 3.80 -6.82 1.15
CA ASP A 76 3.78 -8.27 1.41
C ASP A 76 3.20 -9.05 0.23
N ARG A 77 2.15 -8.52 -0.41
CA ARG A 77 1.58 -9.11 -1.64
C ARG A 77 2.51 -8.94 -2.84
N ALA A 78 3.13 -7.78 -3.01
CA ALA A 78 4.09 -7.55 -4.08
C ALA A 78 5.27 -8.52 -3.99
N ARG A 79 5.77 -8.80 -2.77
CA ARG A 79 6.82 -9.81 -2.54
C ARG A 79 6.36 -11.22 -2.92
N LEU A 80 5.11 -11.57 -2.64
CA LEU A 80 4.55 -12.86 -3.07
C LEU A 80 4.45 -12.95 -4.60
N HIS A 81 3.98 -11.88 -5.25
CA HIS A 81 3.91 -11.82 -6.71
C HIS A 81 5.30 -11.90 -7.36
N GLN A 82 6.28 -11.20 -6.80
CA GLN A 82 7.67 -11.24 -7.23
C GLN A 82 8.27 -12.63 -7.12
N ALA A 83 8.06 -13.31 -5.99
CA ALA A 83 8.54 -14.68 -5.78
C ALA A 83 7.96 -15.65 -6.81
N ASN A 84 6.65 -15.57 -7.06
CA ASN A 84 5.99 -16.40 -8.07
C ASN A 84 6.49 -16.08 -9.48
N ARG A 85 6.63 -14.79 -9.83
CA ARG A 85 7.17 -14.36 -11.12
C ARG A 85 8.55 -14.94 -11.36
N LEU A 86 9.46 -14.79 -10.39
CA LEU A 86 10.82 -15.30 -10.51
C LEU A 86 10.85 -16.82 -10.65
N PHE A 87 10.02 -17.53 -9.89
CA PHE A 87 9.89 -18.97 -10.00
C PHE A 87 9.45 -19.40 -11.41
N GLU A 88 8.40 -18.76 -11.95
CA GLU A 88 7.83 -19.07 -13.28
C GLU A 88 8.73 -18.64 -14.44
N SER A 89 9.47 -17.53 -14.31
CA SER A 89 10.32 -16.99 -15.38
C SER A 89 11.75 -17.54 -15.39
N SER A 90 12.14 -18.28 -14.35
CA SER A 90 13.53 -18.74 -14.22
C SER A 90 13.83 -19.93 -15.13
N ASN A 91 14.72 -19.70 -16.10
CA ASN A 91 15.32 -20.76 -16.93
C ASN A 91 16.78 -21.06 -16.52
N GLY A 92 17.23 -20.56 -15.37
CA GLY A 92 18.61 -20.68 -14.91
C GLY A 92 18.86 -20.02 -13.55
N PRO A 93 20.13 -19.94 -13.11
CA PRO A 93 20.51 -19.33 -11.84
C PRO A 93 20.07 -17.86 -11.77
N ILE A 94 19.52 -17.45 -10.62
CA ILE A 94 19.11 -16.08 -10.34
C ILE A 94 20.11 -15.46 -9.37
N ASP A 95 20.55 -14.23 -9.65
CA ASP A 95 21.45 -13.49 -8.77
C ASP A 95 20.70 -12.77 -7.63
N ALA A 96 21.45 -12.34 -6.62
CA ALA A 96 20.88 -11.64 -5.46
C ALA A 96 20.20 -10.30 -5.85
N THR A 97 20.69 -9.64 -6.90
CA THR A 97 20.10 -8.40 -7.42
C THR A 97 18.68 -8.66 -7.92
N THR A 98 18.49 -9.68 -8.75
CA THR A 98 17.17 -10.03 -9.28
C THR A 98 16.22 -10.47 -8.17
N LEU A 99 16.72 -11.20 -7.16
CA LEU A 99 15.92 -11.62 -6.00
C LEU A 99 15.44 -10.46 -5.12
N SER A 100 16.11 -9.30 -5.17
CA SER A 100 15.81 -8.12 -4.35
C SER A 100 15.01 -7.03 -5.09
N ILE A 101 14.84 -7.13 -6.41
CA ILE A 101 14.07 -6.15 -7.19
C ILE A 101 12.59 -6.53 -7.28
N ILE A 102 11.73 -5.60 -6.85
CA ILE A 102 10.28 -5.61 -7.12
C ILE A 102 10.02 -4.76 -8.37
N GLU A 103 9.34 -5.35 -9.34
CA GLU A 103 9.01 -4.71 -10.62
C GLU A 103 7.53 -4.30 -10.69
N ALA A 104 7.17 -3.51 -11.71
CA ALA A 104 5.79 -3.09 -11.94
C ALA A 104 4.76 -4.23 -11.94
N PRO A 105 4.97 -5.40 -12.60
CA PRO A 105 4.00 -6.49 -12.61
C PRO A 105 3.61 -6.99 -11.22
N ASP A 106 4.53 -6.96 -10.26
CA ASP A 106 4.30 -7.45 -8.90
C ASP A 106 3.30 -6.59 -8.13
N ILE A 107 3.24 -5.31 -8.48
CA ILE A 107 2.34 -4.33 -7.88
C ILE A 107 1.04 -4.27 -8.68
N LEU A 108 1.13 -4.24 -10.02
CA LEU A 108 0.00 -4.14 -10.93
C LEU A 108 -0.93 -5.36 -10.89
N ALA A 109 -0.44 -6.52 -10.46
CA ALA A 109 -1.26 -7.70 -10.18
C ALA A 109 -2.32 -7.48 -9.07
N SER A 110 -2.23 -6.37 -8.32
CA SER A 110 -3.18 -6.07 -7.25
C SER A 110 -4.59 -5.76 -7.78
N ARG A 111 -5.60 -6.31 -7.08
CA ARG A 111 -7.02 -6.01 -7.30
C ARG A 111 -7.40 -4.53 -7.15
N VAL A 112 -6.53 -3.72 -6.53
CA VAL A 112 -6.73 -2.26 -6.44
C VAL A 112 -6.86 -1.64 -7.83
N PHE A 113 -6.16 -2.18 -8.84
CA PHE A 113 -6.24 -1.70 -10.22
C PHE A 113 -7.53 -2.17 -10.93
N ALA A 114 -8.03 -3.36 -10.63
CA ALA A 114 -9.25 -3.91 -11.23
C ALA A 114 -10.55 -3.23 -10.76
N ASN A 115 -10.55 -2.67 -9.55
CA ASN A 115 -11.74 -2.06 -8.95
C ASN A 115 -11.95 -0.59 -9.36
N SER A 116 -10.89 0.09 -9.78
CA SER A 116 -10.94 1.49 -10.24
C SER A 116 -11.68 1.68 -11.57
N ASP A 117 -11.73 0.66 -12.42
CA ASP A 117 -12.41 0.75 -13.72
C ASP A 117 -13.93 0.56 -13.58
N ARG A 118 -14.39 -0.29 -12.67
CA ARG A 118 -15.84 -0.52 -12.43
C ARG A 118 -16.56 0.67 -11.78
N GLY A 119 -15.83 1.55 -11.09
CA GLY A 119 -16.40 2.76 -10.50
C GLY A 119 -16.72 3.85 -11.53
N ARG A 120 -16.15 3.78 -12.74
CA ARG A 120 -16.40 4.76 -13.82
C ARG A 120 -17.59 4.40 -14.72
N GLU A 121 -18.02 3.14 -14.72
CA GLU A 121 -19.15 2.67 -15.54
C GLU A 121 -20.52 2.89 -14.88
N GLN A 122 -20.59 3.21 -13.58
CA GLN A 122 -21.86 3.41 -12.86
C GLN A 122 -22.29 4.88 -12.76
N THR A 123 -21.65 5.79 -13.50
CA THR A 123 -21.98 7.23 -13.50
C THR A 123 -22.27 7.77 -14.91
N GLN A 124 -22.61 6.89 -15.86
CA GLN A 124 -23.20 7.28 -17.15
C GLN A 124 -24.62 6.76 -17.27
#